data_AF-A0A2M9L041-F1
#
_entry.id   AF-A0A2M9L041-F1
#
_cell.length_a   1.000
_cell.length_b   1.000
_cell.length_c   1.000
_cell.angle_alpha   90.00
_cell.angle_beta   90.00
_cell.angle_gamma   90.00
#
_symmetry.space_group_name_H-M   'P 1'
#
loop_
_entity.id
_entity.type
_entity.pdbx_description
1 polymer ?
#
loop_
_entity_poly.entity_id
_entity_poly.type
_entity_poly.pdbx_seq_one_letter_code
_entity_poly.pdbx_strand_id
1 'polypeptide(L)'
;MIRRLRRCGHAPGAISPEDQAVVDEFRAMLTALRNPEPWTPGISSARDIAVRVGPFVERAHTRPGDDHGPDLIAVTLVHPDTPHAGAYLHGRQLGYTEHDWLRCPTTSILGYWQPGYTQLTHAANGLHLPDDIGMAPANYALYIEARKRDDTHDGHTLLRLGPYTQTRHAQQDGDRLTAALNGRETTLAPGYRITMRFGPLNVSDHQLFTDPSKTDVVALLNTAITDVRP
;
A
#
# COMPACT_ATOMS: atom_id res chain seq x y z
N MET A 1 19.36 -40.66 -43.04
CA MET A 1 18.20 -41.20 -42.29
C MET A 1 17.58 -40.04 -41.50
N ILE A 2 16.50 -39.44 -41.99
CA ILE A 2 15.89 -38.24 -41.39
C ILE A 2 15.01 -38.69 -40.23
N ARG A 3 15.36 -38.29 -38.99
CA ARG A 3 14.52 -38.48 -37.81
C ARG A 3 13.25 -37.66 -37.98
N ARG A 4 12.12 -38.32 -38.26
CA ARG A 4 10.80 -37.69 -38.24
C ARG A 4 10.45 -37.36 -36.79
N LEU A 5 10.43 -36.08 -36.46
CA LEU A 5 9.77 -35.56 -35.26
C LEU A 5 8.31 -36.02 -35.32
N ARG A 6 7.94 -36.96 -34.45
CA ARG A 6 6.53 -37.30 -34.23
C ARG A 6 5.86 -36.08 -33.61
N ARG A 7 5.02 -35.38 -34.37
CA ARG A 7 4.00 -34.50 -33.78
C ARG A 7 3.16 -35.36 -32.85
N CYS A 8 3.15 -35.04 -31.55
CA CYS A 8 2.11 -35.51 -30.64
C CYS A 8 0.79 -34.85 -31.07
N GLY A 9 0.11 -35.42 -32.05
CA GLY A 9 -1.24 -35.03 -32.43
C GLY A 9 -2.18 -35.43 -31.30
N HIS A 10 -2.96 -34.49 -30.78
CA HIS A 10 -4.13 -34.81 -29.97
C HIS A 10 -5.03 -35.74 -30.78
N ALA A 11 -5.59 -36.77 -30.14
CA ALA A 11 -6.48 -37.72 -30.80
C ALA A 11 -7.63 -36.96 -31.50
N PRO A 12 -8.09 -37.40 -32.70
CA PRO A 12 -9.27 -36.82 -33.32
C PRO A 12 -10.49 -37.19 -32.47
N GLY A 13 -10.88 -36.28 -31.58
CA GLY A 13 -12.03 -36.35 -30.69
C GLY A 13 -12.52 -34.94 -30.39
N ALA A 14 -13.80 -34.80 -30.01
CA ALA A 14 -14.33 -33.53 -29.56
C ALA A 14 -13.53 -33.04 -28.34
N ILE A 15 -13.15 -31.75 -28.34
CA ILE A 15 -12.48 -31.11 -27.20
C ILE A 15 -13.37 -31.31 -25.98
N SER A 16 -12.80 -31.79 -24.87
CA SER A 16 -13.56 -31.97 -23.65
C SER A 16 -14.02 -30.60 -23.11
N PRO A 17 -15.12 -30.52 -22.34
CA PRO A 17 -15.52 -29.26 -21.72
C PRO A 17 -14.42 -28.62 -20.86
N GLU A 18 -13.59 -29.45 -20.22
CA GLU A 18 -12.45 -29.02 -19.41
C GLU A 18 -11.36 -28.37 -20.27
N ASP A 19 -10.99 -29.03 -21.38
CA ASP A 19 -10.01 -28.49 -22.33
C ASP A 19 -10.49 -27.17 -22.96
N GLN A 20 -11.80 -27.09 -23.25
CA GLN A 20 -12.41 -25.88 -23.81
C GLN A 20 -12.37 -24.72 -22.80
N ALA A 21 -12.63 -24.99 -21.51
CA ALA A 21 -12.54 -23.99 -20.45
C ALA A 21 -11.11 -23.39 -20.34
N VAL A 22 -10.08 -24.24 -20.41
CA VAL A 22 -8.67 -23.79 -20.38
C VAL A 22 -8.35 -22.90 -21.60
N VAL A 23 -8.83 -23.27 -22.79
CA VAL A 23 -8.64 -22.47 -24.00
C VAL A 23 -9.33 -21.11 -23.88
N ASP A 24 -10.54 -21.08 -23.33
CA ASP A 24 -11.31 -19.84 -23.19
C ASP A 24 -10.71 -18.92 -22.13
N GLU A 25 -10.20 -19.46 -21.04
CA GLU A 25 -9.45 -18.72 -20.03
C GLU A 25 -8.16 -18.10 -20.61
N PHE A 26 -7.40 -18.88 -21.37
CA PHE A 26 -6.20 -18.39 -22.05
C PHE A 26 -6.52 -17.26 -23.05
N ARG A 27 -7.62 -17.39 -23.80
CA ARG A 27 -8.10 -16.33 -24.71
C ARG A 27 -8.53 -15.07 -23.96
N ALA A 28 -9.22 -15.22 -22.83
CA ALA A 28 -9.62 -14.11 -21.99
C ALA A 28 -8.38 -13.35 -21.46
N MET A 29 -7.36 -14.08 -21.00
CA MET A 29 -6.08 -13.51 -20.57
C MET A 29 -5.38 -12.72 -21.69
N LEU A 30 -5.26 -13.31 -22.89
CA LEU A 30 -4.67 -12.60 -24.03
C LEU A 30 -5.47 -11.36 -24.43
N THR A 31 -6.80 -11.41 -24.30
CA THR A 31 -7.67 -10.28 -24.61
C THR A 31 -7.45 -9.14 -23.62
N ALA A 32 -7.42 -9.44 -22.32
CA ALA A 32 -7.18 -8.45 -21.28
C ALA A 32 -5.81 -7.76 -21.45
N LEU A 33 -4.76 -8.53 -21.75
CA LEU A 33 -3.42 -7.98 -22.00
C LEU A 33 -3.33 -7.10 -23.24
N ARG A 34 -4.02 -7.47 -24.32
CA ARG A 34 -3.96 -6.74 -25.61
C ARG A 34 -4.85 -5.50 -25.61
N ASN A 35 -6.00 -5.58 -24.95
CA ASN A 35 -7.01 -4.53 -24.93
C ASN A 35 -7.44 -4.26 -23.48
N PRO A 36 -6.54 -3.69 -22.65
CA PRO A 36 -6.91 -3.32 -21.30
C PRO A 36 -8.02 -2.27 -21.34
N GLU A 37 -9.06 -2.49 -20.53
CA GLU A 37 -10.07 -1.46 -20.32
C GLU A 37 -9.43 -0.28 -19.57
N PRO A 38 -9.45 0.94 -20.14
CA PRO A 38 -8.70 2.05 -19.59
C PRO A 38 -9.25 2.47 -18.23
N TRP A 39 -8.34 2.69 -17.30
CA TRP A 39 -8.63 3.34 -16.02
C TRP A 39 -8.15 4.79 -16.07
N THR A 40 -8.93 5.70 -15.48
CA THR A 40 -8.61 7.13 -15.43
C THR A 40 -8.56 7.61 -13.98
N PRO A 41 -7.49 8.29 -13.54
CA PRO A 41 -7.42 8.89 -12.21
C PRO A 41 -8.58 9.85 -11.91
N GLY A 42 -9.03 9.89 -10.65
CA GLY A 42 -10.02 10.86 -10.17
C GLY A 42 -11.49 10.55 -10.50
N ILE A 43 -11.76 9.58 -11.37
CA ILE A 43 -13.12 9.05 -11.53
C ILE A 43 -13.35 8.05 -10.40
N SER A 44 -14.14 8.45 -9.40
CA SER A 44 -14.55 7.57 -8.32
C SER A 44 -15.37 6.42 -8.88
N SER A 45 -14.73 5.27 -9.05
CA SER A 45 -15.32 4.03 -9.51
C SER A 45 -15.07 2.99 -8.43
N ALA A 46 -16.12 2.30 -7.98
CA ALA A 46 -15.97 1.17 -7.05
C ALA A 46 -15.33 -0.07 -7.70
N ARG A 47 -14.94 0.02 -8.97
CA ARG A 47 -14.34 -1.07 -9.73
C ARG A 47 -12.86 -1.22 -9.37
N ASP A 48 -12.46 -2.47 -9.19
CA ASP A 48 -11.06 -2.79 -8.98
C ASP A 48 -10.24 -2.55 -10.25
N ILE A 49 -8.94 -2.38 -10.04
CA ILE A 49 -7.94 -2.13 -11.07
C ILE A 49 -6.95 -3.29 -11.13
N ALA A 50 -6.30 -3.44 -12.29
CA ALA A 50 -5.21 -4.35 -12.51
C ALA A 50 -3.88 -3.61 -12.31
N VAL A 51 -3.08 -4.05 -11.34
CA VAL A 51 -1.82 -3.41 -10.96
C VAL A 51 -0.66 -4.37 -11.20
N ARG A 52 0.40 -3.91 -11.85
CA ARG A 52 1.62 -4.68 -12.02
C ARG A 52 2.40 -4.74 -10.71
N VAL A 53 2.73 -5.95 -10.27
CA VAL A 53 3.60 -6.23 -9.11
C VAL A 53 4.70 -7.18 -9.57
N GLY A 54 5.89 -6.64 -9.80
CA GLY A 54 6.98 -7.39 -10.44
C GLY A 54 6.54 -7.97 -11.80
N PRO A 55 6.69 -9.29 -12.03
CA PRO A 55 6.25 -9.94 -13.26
C PRO A 55 4.75 -10.30 -13.27
N PHE A 56 4.02 -10.08 -12.17
CA PHE A 56 2.62 -10.48 -12.01
C PHE A 56 1.66 -9.28 -12.12
N VAL A 57 0.37 -9.59 -12.23
CA VAL A 57 -0.73 -8.62 -12.23
C VAL A 57 -1.66 -8.94 -11.08
N GLU A 58 -1.83 -7.98 -10.18
CA GLU A 58 -2.67 -8.09 -9.00
C GLU A 58 -3.95 -7.28 -9.13
N ARG A 59 -5.02 -7.81 -8.55
CA ARG A 59 -6.28 -7.07 -8.38
C ARG A 59 -6.12 -6.12 -7.22
N ALA A 60 -6.50 -4.86 -7.40
CA ALA A 60 -6.42 -3.87 -6.33
C ALA A 60 -7.66 -2.97 -6.29
N HIS A 61 -8.06 -2.59 -5.08
CA HIS A 61 -9.13 -1.63 -4.85
C HIS A 61 -8.56 -0.25 -4.57
N THR A 62 -9.08 0.79 -5.22
CA THR A 62 -8.62 2.18 -5.01
C THR A 62 -9.26 2.79 -3.77
N ARG A 63 -8.49 3.58 -3.01
CA ARG A 63 -9.01 4.28 -1.83
C ARG A 63 -9.89 5.48 -2.24
N PRO A 64 -11.15 5.55 -1.78
CA PRO A 64 -11.96 6.74 -2.00
C PRO A 64 -11.38 7.97 -1.27
N GLY A 65 -11.34 9.12 -1.95
CA GLY A 65 -10.93 10.39 -1.34
C GLY A 65 -9.44 10.55 -1.06
N ASP A 66 -8.59 9.77 -1.73
CA ASP A 66 -7.13 9.91 -1.68
C ASP A 66 -6.66 11.23 -2.32
N ASP A 67 -5.66 11.88 -1.72
CA ASP A 67 -5.25 13.26 -2.07
C ASP A 67 -3.85 13.35 -2.72
N HIS A 68 -3.29 12.24 -3.18
CA HIS A 68 -1.89 12.11 -3.59
C HIS A 68 -1.52 12.57 -5.01
N GLY A 69 -2.39 13.35 -5.63
CA GLY A 69 -2.18 13.84 -6.99
C GLY A 69 -2.27 12.72 -8.05
N PRO A 70 -1.78 12.97 -9.27
CA PRO A 70 -1.98 12.07 -10.40
C PRO A 70 -0.97 10.91 -10.49
N ASP A 71 0.14 10.98 -9.76
CA ASP A 71 1.27 10.04 -9.91
C ASP A 71 1.18 8.83 -8.98
N LEU A 72 0.58 9.01 -7.81
CA LEU A 72 0.40 7.97 -6.79
C LEU A 72 -1.04 7.93 -6.34
N ILE A 73 -1.58 6.72 -6.19
CA ILE A 73 -2.88 6.50 -5.55
C ILE A 73 -2.74 5.48 -4.42
N ALA A 74 -3.59 5.60 -3.40
CA ALA A 74 -3.74 4.56 -2.39
C ALA A 74 -4.58 3.40 -2.94
N VAL A 75 -4.04 2.18 -2.83
CA VAL A 75 -4.73 0.94 -3.20
C VAL A 75 -4.60 -0.10 -2.09
N THR A 76 -5.49 -1.08 -2.07
CA THR A 76 -5.33 -2.29 -1.27
C THR A 76 -5.39 -3.50 -2.20
N LEU A 77 -4.51 -4.49 -2.02
CA LEU A 77 -4.50 -5.67 -2.87
C LEU A 77 -5.63 -6.62 -2.48
N VAL A 78 -6.30 -7.18 -3.48
CA VAL A 78 -7.48 -8.04 -3.35
C VAL A 78 -7.10 -9.42 -3.87
N HIS A 79 -7.30 -10.45 -3.06
CA HIS A 79 -7.10 -11.81 -3.55
C HIS A 79 -8.10 -12.11 -4.68
N PRO A 80 -7.70 -12.75 -5.80
CA PRO A 80 -8.60 -12.97 -6.93
C PRO A 80 -9.86 -13.76 -6.55
N ASP A 81 -9.75 -14.72 -5.64
CA ASP A 81 -10.87 -15.57 -5.19
C ASP A 81 -11.78 -14.93 -4.15
N THR A 82 -11.45 -13.73 -3.65
CA THR A 82 -12.28 -13.04 -2.64
C THR A 82 -12.97 -11.81 -3.24
N PRO A 83 -14.21 -11.51 -2.82
CA PRO A 83 -14.88 -10.28 -3.23
C PRO A 83 -14.37 -9.06 -2.45
N HIS A 84 -13.61 -9.27 -1.37
CA HIS A 84 -13.12 -8.21 -0.48
C HIS A 84 -11.59 -8.13 -0.53
N ALA A 85 -11.08 -6.90 -0.36
CA ALA A 85 -9.66 -6.65 -0.09
C ALA A 85 -9.17 -7.50 1.09
N GLY A 86 -7.93 -7.99 1.02
CA GLY A 86 -7.38 -8.95 1.99
C GLY A 86 -7.50 -8.48 3.45
N ALA A 87 -7.59 -7.18 3.69
CA ALA A 87 -7.80 -6.60 5.01
C ALA A 87 -9.12 -7.00 5.71
N TYR A 88 -10.17 -7.40 4.97
CA TYR A 88 -11.52 -7.60 5.54
C TYR A 88 -11.92 -9.05 5.83
N LEU A 89 -11.26 -10.06 5.25
CA LEU A 89 -11.62 -11.47 5.46
C LEU A 89 -10.38 -12.33 5.67
N HIS A 90 -10.34 -12.97 6.85
CA HIS A 90 -9.37 -13.99 7.26
C HIS A 90 -7.92 -13.52 7.32
N GLY A 91 -7.57 -12.91 8.45
CA GLY A 91 -6.21 -12.46 8.77
C GLY A 91 -5.12 -13.43 8.32
N ARG A 92 -4.15 -12.89 7.58
CA ARG A 92 -2.86 -13.50 7.20
C ARG A 92 -2.90 -14.79 6.37
N GLN A 93 -4.05 -15.43 6.16
CA GLN A 93 -4.09 -16.76 5.55
C GLN A 93 -3.72 -16.78 4.06
N LEU A 94 -3.92 -15.66 3.35
CA LEU A 94 -3.70 -15.56 1.90
C LEU A 94 -2.48 -14.71 1.51
N GLY A 95 -1.76 -14.08 2.45
CA GLY A 95 -0.59 -13.23 2.16
C GLY A 95 -0.90 -11.82 1.60
N TYR A 96 -2.17 -11.49 1.34
CA TYR A 96 -2.62 -10.17 0.86
C TYR A 96 -2.91 -9.15 1.98
N THR A 97 -2.44 -9.40 3.22
CA THR A 97 -2.95 -8.71 4.43
C THR A 97 -1.94 -7.85 5.18
N GLU A 98 -0.64 -7.93 4.88
CA GLU A 98 0.36 -7.18 5.66
C GLU A 98 0.36 -5.67 5.36
N HIS A 99 -0.19 -5.30 4.20
CA HIS A 99 -0.16 -3.94 3.70
C HIS A 99 -1.58 -3.44 3.42
N ASP A 100 -2.22 -2.83 4.43
CA ASP A 100 -3.62 -2.36 4.38
C ASP A 100 -3.87 -1.43 3.18
N TRP A 101 -3.18 -0.30 3.13
CA TRP A 101 -3.18 0.61 2.00
C TRP A 101 -1.75 0.89 1.53
N LEU A 102 -1.57 0.88 0.22
CA LEU A 102 -0.30 0.93 -0.49
C LEU A 102 -0.29 2.09 -1.48
N ARG A 103 0.86 2.76 -1.61
CA ARG A 103 1.09 3.80 -2.61
C ARG A 103 1.46 3.13 -3.92
N CYS A 104 0.48 3.02 -4.81
CA CYS A 104 0.63 2.50 -6.15
C CYS A 104 0.98 3.63 -7.13
N PRO A 105 2.10 3.54 -7.85
CA PRO A 105 2.36 4.39 -9.02
C PRO A 105 1.27 4.19 -10.07
N THR A 106 0.71 5.27 -10.59
CA THR A 106 -0.33 5.17 -11.64
C THR A 106 0.20 4.55 -12.93
N THR A 107 1.52 4.63 -13.16
CA THR A 107 2.22 3.92 -14.25
C THR A 107 2.26 2.40 -14.09
N SER A 108 1.98 1.87 -12.90
CA SER A 108 1.88 0.43 -12.66
C SER A 108 0.47 -0.10 -12.92
N ILE A 109 -0.51 0.78 -13.16
CA ILE A 109 -1.91 0.41 -13.42
C ILE A 109 -2.07 0.09 -14.90
N LEU A 110 -2.55 -1.12 -15.19
CA LEU A 110 -2.79 -1.59 -16.55
C LEU A 110 -4.17 -1.15 -17.07
N GLY A 111 -5.12 -0.94 -16.16
CA GLY A 111 -6.51 -0.63 -16.47
C GLY A 111 -7.45 -1.13 -15.38
N TYR A 112 -8.75 -1.19 -15.68
CA TYR A 112 -9.69 -1.89 -14.79
C TYR A 112 -9.38 -3.38 -14.72
N TRP A 113 -9.66 -3.96 -13.56
CA TRP A 113 -9.59 -5.40 -13.36
C TRP A 113 -10.57 -6.12 -14.31
N GLN A 114 -10.08 -7.16 -14.96
CA GLN A 114 -10.82 -8.05 -15.84
C GLN A 114 -10.51 -9.49 -15.42
N PRO A 115 -11.48 -10.43 -15.49
CA PRO A 115 -11.25 -11.83 -15.13
C PRO A 115 -10.07 -12.50 -15.86
N GLY A 116 -9.73 -12.04 -17.07
CA GLY A 116 -8.56 -12.53 -17.82
C GLY A 116 -7.22 -12.32 -17.10
N TYR A 117 -7.12 -11.39 -16.15
CA TYR A 117 -5.91 -11.18 -15.38
C TYR A 117 -5.72 -12.18 -14.23
N THR A 118 -6.74 -12.96 -13.86
CA THR A 118 -6.67 -13.90 -12.72
C THR A 118 -5.48 -14.84 -12.81
N GLN A 119 -5.23 -15.44 -13.98
CA GLN A 119 -4.12 -16.36 -14.23
C GLN A 119 -2.72 -15.72 -14.11
N LEU A 120 -2.65 -14.37 -14.09
CA LEU A 120 -1.41 -13.61 -13.96
C LEU A 120 -1.12 -13.15 -12.54
N THR A 121 -1.94 -13.53 -11.56
CA THR A 121 -1.71 -13.23 -10.14
C THR A 121 -0.67 -14.17 -9.53
N HIS A 122 -0.03 -13.74 -8.44
CA HIS A 122 0.78 -14.64 -7.62
C HIS A 122 -0.06 -15.83 -7.12
N ALA A 123 -1.28 -15.56 -6.65
CA ALA A 123 -2.19 -16.57 -6.13
C ALA A 123 -2.49 -17.69 -7.13
N ALA A 124 -2.77 -17.37 -8.40
CA ALA A 124 -3.02 -18.38 -9.45
C ALA A 124 -1.80 -19.27 -9.73
N ASN A 125 -0.60 -18.80 -9.39
CA ASN A 125 0.64 -19.56 -9.52
C ASN A 125 1.04 -20.29 -8.22
N GLY A 126 0.16 -20.30 -7.21
CA GLY A 126 0.42 -20.91 -5.91
C GLY A 126 1.48 -20.18 -5.10
N LEU A 127 1.71 -18.89 -5.37
CA LEU A 127 2.71 -18.06 -4.72
C LEU A 127 2.04 -17.09 -3.74
N HIS A 128 2.73 -16.82 -2.63
CA HIS A 128 2.41 -15.69 -1.77
C HIS A 128 2.87 -14.38 -2.42
N LEU A 129 2.28 -13.26 -2.01
CA LEU A 129 2.87 -11.95 -2.31
C LEU A 129 4.25 -11.86 -1.65
N PRO A 130 5.23 -11.23 -2.32
CA PRO A 130 6.53 -10.98 -1.71
C PRO A 130 6.41 -9.97 -0.56
N ASP A 131 7.31 -10.05 0.42
CA ASP A 131 7.38 -9.10 1.54
C ASP A 131 7.57 -7.66 1.05
N ASP A 132 8.36 -7.48 -0.02
CA ASP A 132 8.52 -6.22 -0.73
C ASP A 132 7.89 -6.31 -2.13
N ILE A 133 6.73 -5.69 -2.27
CA ILE A 133 5.99 -5.55 -3.54
C ILE A 133 6.38 -4.27 -4.30
N GLY A 134 7.34 -3.48 -3.81
CA GLY A 134 7.75 -2.20 -4.40
C GLY A 134 6.77 -1.05 -4.18
N MET A 135 5.85 -1.18 -3.23
CA MET A 135 4.87 -0.14 -2.88
C MET A 135 4.97 0.20 -1.39
N ALA A 136 5.13 1.49 -1.10
CA ALA A 136 5.19 1.97 0.28
C ALA A 136 3.80 1.97 0.95
N PRO A 137 3.71 1.92 2.29
CA PRO A 137 2.44 2.15 2.98
C PRO A 137 1.84 3.52 2.64
N ALA A 138 0.52 3.57 2.50
CA ALA A 138 -0.24 4.77 2.16
C ALA A 138 -0.72 5.58 3.36
N ASN A 139 -0.53 5.07 4.57
CA ASN A 139 -0.77 5.84 5.78
C ASN A 139 0.54 6.52 6.20
N TYR A 140 0.43 7.77 6.65
CA TYR A 140 1.55 8.55 7.14
C TYR A 140 1.51 8.67 8.65
N ALA A 141 2.68 8.93 9.20
CA ALA A 141 2.83 9.37 10.57
C ALA A 141 3.80 10.54 10.67
N LEU A 142 3.57 11.33 11.70
CA LEU A 142 4.48 12.33 12.21
C LEU A 142 5.23 11.74 13.40
N TYR A 143 6.55 11.72 13.29
CA TYR A 143 7.45 11.31 14.35
C TYR A 143 8.07 12.57 14.96
N ILE A 144 7.84 12.79 16.24
CA ILE A 144 8.46 13.86 17.00
C ILE A 144 9.56 13.24 17.83
N GLU A 145 10.80 13.65 17.58
CA GLU A 145 12.01 13.01 18.11
C GLU A 145 12.84 14.03 18.90
N ALA A 146 13.29 13.64 20.10
CA ALA A 146 14.32 14.33 20.85
C ALA A 146 15.68 13.76 20.45
N ARG A 147 16.46 14.52 19.69
CA ARG A 147 17.79 14.13 19.19
C ARG A 147 18.87 14.81 20.03
N LYS A 148 19.94 14.11 20.40
CA LYS A 148 21.05 14.75 21.11
C LYS A 148 21.67 15.85 20.25
N ARG A 149 22.21 16.89 20.91
CA ARG A 149 22.83 18.03 20.24
C ARG A 149 24.25 17.75 19.72
N ASP A 150 24.86 16.65 20.13
CA ASP A 150 26.27 16.32 19.91
C ASP A 150 26.56 15.63 18.56
N ASP A 151 25.70 15.80 17.55
CA ASP A 151 25.73 15.15 16.22
C ASP A 151 25.75 13.62 16.24
N THR A 152 25.64 12.99 17.40
CA THR A 152 25.39 11.55 17.49
C THR A 152 23.96 11.26 17.02
N HIS A 153 23.75 10.14 16.32
CA HIS A 153 22.41 9.74 15.87
C HIS A 153 21.52 9.23 17.03
N ASP A 154 21.95 9.45 18.28
CA ASP A 154 21.23 9.09 19.49
C ASP A 154 20.06 10.04 19.71
N GLY A 155 18.89 9.45 19.92
CA GLY A 155 17.67 10.16 20.27
C GLY A 155 16.55 9.17 20.55
N HIS A 156 15.42 9.68 21.01
CA HIS A 156 14.24 8.87 21.23
C HIS A 156 13.00 9.58 20.68
N THR A 157 12.01 8.77 20.30
CA THR A 157 10.71 9.28 19.85
C THR A 157 9.90 9.72 21.07
N LEU A 158 9.51 11.00 21.10
CA LEU A 158 8.65 11.57 22.13
C LEU A 158 7.18 11.24 21.86
N LEU A 159 6.77 11.40 20.61
CA LEU A 159 5.38 11.27 20.19
C LEU A 159 5.33 10.75 18.76
N ARG A 160 4.37 9.84 18.53
CA ARG A 160 4.03 9.32 17.21
C ARG A 160 2.59 9.68 16.93
N LEU A 161 2.33 10.52 15.92
CA LEU A 161 0.99 10.91 15.51
C LEU A 161 0.62 10.19 14.23
N GLY A 162 -0.56 9.58 14.20
CA GLY A 162 -1.10 8.90 13.04
C GLY A 162 -2.23 7.92 13.41
N PRO A 163 -2.84 7.26 12.43
CA PRO A 163 -2.53 7.35 11.00
C PRO A 163 -3.11 8.60 10.33
N TYR A 164 -2.32 9.22 9.46
CA TYR A 164 -2.81 10.21 8.51
C TYR A 164 -3.07 9.55 7.17
N THR A 165 -4.30 9.70 6.69
CA THR A 165 -4.77 9.11 5.43
C THR A 165 -4.62 10.07 4.25
N GLN A 166 -4.45 11.36 4.56
CA GLN A 166 -4.32 12.47 3.64
C GLN A 166 -3.09 13.29 4.03
N THR A 167 -2.20 13.55 3.06
CA THR A 167 -0.95 14.29 3.33
C THR A 167 -1.20 15.69 3.84
N ARG A 168 -2.24 16.36 3.34
CA ARG A 168 -2.57 17.73 3.76
C ARG A 168 -2.87 17.82 5.27
N HIS A 169 -3.50 16.81 5.86
CA HIS A 169 -3.79 16.79 7.29
C HIS A 169 -2.52 16.60 8.11
N ALA A 170 -1.65 15.69 7.65
CA ALA A 170 -0.35 15.46 8.27
C ALA A 170 0.50 16.74 8.21
N GLN A 171 0.54 17.42 7.05
CA GLN A 171 1.25 18.68 6.87
C GLN A 171 0.69 19.78 7.79
N GLN A 172 -0.63 19.93 7.85
CA GLN A 172 -1.27 20.93 8.68
C GLN A 172 -0.90 20.77 10.16
N ASP A 173 -0.94 19.55 10.69
CA ASP A 173 -0.51 19.29 12.07
C ASP A 173 0.99 19.50 12.26
N GLY A 174 1.81 19.11 11.26
CA GLY A 174 3.24 19.39 11.26
C GLY A 174 3.57 20.88 11.31
N ASP A 175 2.85 21.71 10.56
CA ASP A 175 3.00 23.17 10.57
C ASP A 175 2.59 23.77 11.91
N ARG A 176 1.49 23.28 12.50
CA ARG A 176 1.03 23.69 13.84
C ARG A 176 2.06 23.35 14.92
N LEU A 177 2.64 22.15 14.87
CA LEU A 177 3.70 21.73 15.78
C LEU A 177 4.97 22.54 15.58
N THR A 178 5.35 22.83 14.33
CA THR A 178 6.51 23.67 14.00
C THR A 178 6.35 25.06 14.59
N ALA A 179 5.17 25.66 14.42
CA ALA A 179 4.86 26.97 14.99
C ALA A 179 4.90 26.95 16.54
N ALA A 180 4.40 25.89 17.17
CA ALA A 180 4.43 25.73 18.63
C ALA A 180 5.85 25.54 19.19
N LEU A 181 6.73 24.92 18.40
CA LEU A 181 8.13 24.66 18.74
C LEU A 181 9.08 25.82 18.46
N ASN A 182 8.69 26.77 17.60
CA ASN A 182 9.54 27.87 17.14
C ASN A 182 10.21 28.63 18.30
N GLY A 183 11.54 28.58 18.35
CA GLY A 183 12.36 29.22 19.38
C GLY A 183 12.41 28.46 20.71
N ARG A 184 11.84 27.25 20.76
CA ARG A 184 11.75 26.38 21.94
C ARG A 184 12.32 24.98 21.70
N GLU A 185 12.78 24.67 20.49
CA GLU A 185 13.25 23.34 20.08
C GLU A 185 14.39 22.82 20.95
N THR A 186 15.20 23.73 21.51
CA THR A 186 16.37 23.40 22.35
C THR A 186 16.16 23.72 23.83
N THR A 187 15.01 24.27 24.22
CA THR A 187 14.71 24.67 25.61
C THR A 187 13.74 23.72 26.30
N LEU A 188 12.97 22.94 25.53
CA LEU A 188 11.95 22.03 26.05
C LEU A 188 12.54 20.79 26.74
N ALA A 189 13.69 20.30 26.26
CA ALA A 189 14.41 19.17 26.81
C ALA A 189 15.93 19.47 26.84
N PRO A 190 16.53 19.73 28.02
CA PRO A 190 17.96 20.03 28.12
C PRO A 190 18.82 18.93 27.49
N GLY A 191 19.80 19.33 26.65
CA GLY A 191 20.69 18.39 25.95
C GLY A 191 20.13 17.82 24.65
N TYR A 192 18.84 18.05 24.36
CA TYR A 192 18.17 17.57 23.16
C TYR A 192 17.68 18.72 22.28
N ARG A 193 17.59 18.46 20.98
CA ARG A 193 16.86 19.25 20.01
C ARG A 193 15.64 18.47 19.57
N ILE A 194 14.46 19.08 19.65
CA ILE A 194 13.24 18.49 19.13
C ILE A 194 13.23 18.64 17.60
N THR A 195 12.97 17.53 16.92
CA THR A 195 12.89 17.46 15.46
C THR A 195 11.64 16.69 15.06
N MET A 196 11.16 16.93 13.85
CA MET A 196 10.01 16.24 13.30
C MET A 196 10.36 15.58 11.98
N ARG A 197 9.83 14.38 11.79
CA ARG A 197 10.02 13.59 10.58
C ARG A 197 8.68 13.03 10.12
N PHE A 198 8.37 13.22 8.85
CA PHE A 198 7.31 12.48 8.19
C PHE A 198 7.82 11.11 7.77
N GLY A 199 6.99 10.08 7.93
CA GLY A 199 7.32 8.76 7.46
C GLY A 199 6.08 7.90 7.21
N PRO A 200 6.26 6.76 6.53
CA PRO A 200 5.20 5.78 6.41
C PRO A 200 4.81 5.23 7.79
N LEU A 201 3.56 4.81 7.91
CA LEU A 201 3.01 4.06 9.03
C LEU A 201 2.62 2.66 8.54
N ASN A 202 3.13 1.63 9.21
CA ASN A 202 2.62 0.27 9.06
C ASN A 202 1.40 0.11 9.98
N VAL A 203 0.27 -0.36 9.44
CA VAL A 203 -0.97 -0.52 10.21
C VAL A 203 -0.82 -1.56 11.32
N SER A 204 0.08 -2.52 11.20
CA SER A 204 0.41 -3.45 12.29
C SER A 204 0.91 -2.72 13.53
N ASP A 205 1.55 -1.58 13.37
CA ASP A 205 2.11 -0.77 14.45
C ASP A 205 1.14 0.30 14.96
N HIS A 206 -0.12 0.36 14.48
CA HIS A 206 -1.06 1.45 14.79
C HIS A 206 -1.23 1.70 16.30
N GLN A 207 -1.08 0.67 17.13
CA GLN A 207 -1.17 0.78 18.60
C GLN A 207 -0.06 1.66 19.20
N LEU A 208 1.06 1.84 18.50
CA LEU A 208 2.15 2.72 18.89
C LEU A 208 1.91 4.19 18.55
N PHE A 209 0.83 4.50 17.82
CA PHE A 209 0.51 5.84 17.33
C PHE A 209 -0.70 6.41 18.05
N THR A 210 -0.62 7.70 18.36
CA THR A 210 -1.73 8.47 18.89
C THR A 210 -2.54 9.04 17.73
N ASP A 211 -3.84 8.73 17.71
CA ASP A 211 -4.80 9.23 16.74
C ASP A 211 -5.00 10.76 16.90
N PRO A 212 -4.57 11.58 15.93
CA PRO A 212 -4.62 13.03 16.02
C PRO A 212 -6.04 13.59 15.83
N SER A 213 -7.01 12.78 15.38
CA SER A 213 -8.37 13.28 15.10
C SER A 213 -9.18 13.62 16.36
N LYS A 214 -8.77 13.10 17.51
CA LYS A 214 -9.53 13.18 18.78
C LYS A 214 -9.00 14.23 19.73
N THR A 215 -7.80 14.75 19.52
CA THR A 215 -7.12 15.60 20.50
C THR A 215 -6.20 16.59 19.82
N ASP A 216 -6.11 17.79 20.38
CA ASP A 216 -5.21 18.82 19.86
C ASP A 216 -3.74 18.36 19.88
N VAL A 217 -3.09 18.39 18.71
CA VAL A 217 -1.72 17.90 18.56
C VAL A 217 -0.68 18.67 19.38
N VAL A 218 -0.90 19.96 19.65
CA VAL A 218 0.00 20.77 20.48
C VAL A 218 -0.16 20.39 21.95
N ALA A 219 -1.38 20.11 22.40
CA ALA A 219 -1.61 19.56 23.74
C ALA A 219 -0.96 18.18 23.92
N LEU A 220 -1.05 17.30 22.91
CA LEU A 220 -0.37 16.00 22.92
C LEU A 220 1.16 16.15 23.03
N LEU A 221 1.75 17.09 22.26
CA LEU A 221 3.17 17.39 22.34
C LEU A 221 3.59 17.87 23.74
N ASN A 222 2.85 18.82 24.33
CA ASN A 222 3.16 19.33 25.65
C ASN A 222 3.13 18.23 26.72
N THR A 223 2.17 17.32 26.62
CA THR A 223 2.05 16.15 27.52
C THR A 223 3.25 15.21 27.38
N ALA A 224 3.62 14.88 26.14
CA ALA A 224 4.78 14.02 25.87
C ALA A 224 6.10 14.63 26.38
N ILE A 225 6.26 15.96 26.32
CA ILE A 225 7.46 16.63 26.84
C ILE A 225 7.50 16.61 28.37
N THR A 226 6.35 16.74 29.05
CA THR A 226 6.30 16.68 30.52
C THR A 226 6.62 15.29 31.04
N ASP A 227 6.21 14.23 30.35
CA ASP A 227 6.48 12.84 30.74
C ASP A 227 7.96 12.44 30.60
N VAL A 228 8.74 13.21 29.84
CA VAL A 228 10.18 12.98 29.59
C VAL A 228 11.07 13.79 30.54
N ARG A 229 10.51 14.68 31.36
CA ARG A 229 11.27 15.33 32.44
C ARG A 229 11.57 14.29 33.53
N PRO A 230 12.79 14.30 34.09
CA PRO A 230 13.25 13.30 35.05
C PRO A 230 12.40 13.25 36.33
#